data_AF-A0A7C0VZ61-F1
#
_entry.id   AF-A0A7C0VZ61-F1
#
_cell.length_a   1.000
_cell.length_b   1.000
_cell.length_c   1.000
_cell.angle_alpha   90.00
_cell.angle_beta   90.00
_cell.angle_gamma   90.00
#
_symmetry.space_group_name_H-M   'P 1'
#
loop_
_entity.id
_entity.type
_entity.pdbx_description
1 polymer ?
#
loop_
_entity_poly.entity_id
_entity_poly.type
_entity_poly.pdbx_seq_one_letter_code
_entity_poly.pdbx_strand_id
1 'polypeptide(L)'
;MSEKAHQNPDTDHEIILKCQEGDVEAFEGIVGKYQKKMFNISYRITGDYNDAAEVAQDAFVSAFKNIKAFKGRSRFSTWLYTIVVNLSKNRLKQTRTRSYREQMSLDDPVETDDGQIIIEPVSNDLSALEKLEKNEIAGRVQKCIDALESGSGKSLF
;
A
#
# COMPACT_ATOMS: atom_id res chain seq x y z
N MET A 1 3.04 -14.84 37.60
CA MET A 1 4.25 -14.15 37.09
C MET A 1 4.08 -13.95 35.60
N SER A 2 3.76 -12.73 35.16
CA SER A 2 3.78 -12.35 33.75
C SER A 2 4.35 -10.94 33.71
N GLU A 3 5.65 -10.86 33.49
CA GLU A 3 6.39 -9.61 33.36
C GLU A 3 5.79 -8.79 32.22
N LYS A 4 5.13 -7.69 32.58
CA LYS A 4 4.84 -6.61 31.65
C LYS A 4 6.18 -5.98 31.29
N ALA A 5 6.78 -6.43 30.20
CA ALA A 5 7.91 -5.75 29.58
C ALA A 5 7.47 -4.30 29.27
N HIS A 6 7.95 -3.37 30.09
CA HIS A 6 7.81 -1.95 29.83
C HIS A 6 8.41 -1.69 28.45
N GLN A 7 7.59 -1.15 27.55
CA GLN A 7 8.04 -0.65 26.25
C GLN A 7 8.96 0.54 26.50
N ASN A 8 10.26 0.27 26.63
CA ASN A 8 11.25 1.33 26.76
C ASN A 8 11.47 1.95 25.36
N PRO A 9 11.02 3.18 25.10
CA PRO A 9 11.22 3.83 23.80
C PRO A 9 12.71 4.03 23.48
N ASP A 10 13.56 4.10 24.50
CA ASP A 10 15.00 4.29 24.37
C ASP A 10 15.69 3.06 23.76
N THR A 11 15.21 1.85 24.06
CA THR A 11 15.75 0.61 23.50
C THR A 11 15.44 0.44 22.01
N ASP A 12 14.28 0.96 21.55
CA ASP A 12 13.98 0.96 20.11
C ASP A 12 14.93 1.88 19.35
N HIS A 13 15.27 3.04 19.93
CA HIS A 13 16.10 4.03 19.26
C HIS A 13 17.50 3.51 18.94
N GLU A 14 18.17 2.87 19.90
CA GLU A 14 19.50 2.29 19.70
C GLU A 14 19.52 1.18 18.64
N ILE A 15 18.50 0.30 18.66
CA ILE A 15 18.39 -0.78 17.66
C ILE A 15 18.15 -0.19 16.27
N ILE A 16 17.32 0.85 16.15
CA ILE A 16 17.05 1.54 14.88
C ILE A 16 18.31 2.17 14.33
N LEU A 17 19.15 2.82 15.16
CA LEU A 17 20.42 3.40 14.71
C LEU A 17 21.33 2.34 14.08
N LYS A 18 21.50 1.18 14.73
CA LYS A 18 22.27 0.06 14.16
C LYS A 18 21.67 -0.45 12.85
N CYS A 19 20.35 -0.56 12.77
CA CYS A 19 19.68 -0.93 11.52
C CYS A 19 19.94 0.09 10.40
N GLN A 20 20.02 1.39 10.72
CA GLN A 20 20.33 2.44 9.75
C GLN A 20 21.78 2.36 9.25
N GLU A 21 22.70 1.82 10.05
CA GLU A 21 24.08 1.51 9.66
C GLU A 21 24.19 0.24 8.79
N GLY A 22 23.10 -0.53 8.66
CA GLY A 22 23.03 -1.74 7.84
C GLY A 22 23.18 -3.05 8.62
N ASP A 23 23.13 -3.00 9.96
CA ASP A 23 23.13 -4.18 10.81
C ASP A 23 21.82 -4.97 10.62
N VAL A 24 21.93 -6.15 10.01
CA VAL A 24 20.80 -7.05 9.72
C VAL A 24 20.34 -7.75 10.99
N GLU A 25 21.24 -8.11 11.89
CA GLU A 25 20.92 -8.79 13.15
C GLU A 25 20.12 -7.87 14.09
N ALA A 26 20.47 -6.59 14.12
CA ALA A 26 19.68 -5.58 14.82
C ALA A 26 18.23 -5.52 14.31
N PHE A 27 18.02 -5.71 13.01
CA PHE A 27 16.68 -5.71 12.41
C PHE A 27 15.87 -6.94 12.79
N GLU A 28 16.50 -8.10 12.99
CA GLU A 28 15.80 -9.29 13.51
C GLU A 28 15.16 -9.03 14.88
N GLY A 29 15.83 -8.27 15.75
CA GLY A 29 15.27 -7.84 17.03
C GLY A 29 14.00 -6.99 16.87
N ILE A 30 13.97 -6.11 15.86
CA ILE A 30 12.77 -5.34 15.49
C ILE A 30 11.65 -6.28 15.02
N VAL A 31 11.95 -7.21 14.11
CA VAL A 31 10.95 -8.16 13.60
C VAL A 31 10.36 -8.98 14.74
N GLY A 32 11.20 -9.59 15.58
CA GLY A 32 10.75 -10.40 16.72
C GLY A 32 9.83 -9.63 17.67
N LYS A 33 10.11 -8.36 17.92
CA LYS A 33 9.30 -7.49 18.80
C LYS A 33 7.95 -7.11 18.20
N TYR A 34 7.88 -6.84 16.90
CA TYR A 34 6.69 -6.25 16.28
C TYR A 34 5.85 -7.23 15.45
N GLN A 35 6.39 -8.40 15.07
CA GLN A 35 5.75 -9.34 14.14
C GLN A 35 4.32 -9.71 14.52
N LYS A 36 4.09 -10.11 15.77
CA LYS A 36 2.77 -10.53 16.26
C LYS A 36 1.77 -9.38 16.21
N LYS A 37 2.20 -8.17 16.58
CA LYS A 37 1.35 -6.99 16.58
C LYS A 37 0.99 -6.57 15.15
N MET A 38 1.97 -6.54 14.25
CA MET A 38 1.75 -6.15 12.86
C MET A 38 0.88 -7.17 12.12
N PHE A 39 1.13 -8.46 12.31
CA PHE A 39 0.29 -9.53 11.79
C PHE A 39 -1.17 -9.39 12.25
N ASN A 40 -1.41 -9.20 13.55
CA ASN A 40 -2.76 -9.05 14.07
C ASN A 40 -3.49 -7.83 13.49
N ILE A 41 -2.76 -6.75 13.20
CA ILE A 41 -3.34 -5.55 12.59
C ILE A 41 -3.69 -5.83 11.13
N SER A 42 -2.80 -6.47 10.37
CA SER A 42 -3.09 -6.91 9.01
C SER A 42 -4.31 -7.82 8.96
N TYR A 43 -4.36 -8.83 9.83
CA TYR A 43 -5.46 -9.79 9.91
C TYR A 43 -6.81 -9.14 10.19
N ARG A 44 -6.86 -8.14 11.07
CA ARG A 44 -8.09 -7.37 11.33
C ARG A 44 -8.58 -6.57 10.12
N ILE A 45 -7.72 -6.28 9.16
CA ILE A 45 -8.04 -5.53 7.96
C ILE A 45 -8.35 -6.48 6.80
N THR A 46 -7.52 -7.50 6.58
CA THR A 46 -7.66 -8.43 5.45
C THR A 46 -8.74 -9.49 5.71
N GLY A 47 -8.91 -9.93 6.96
CA GLY A 47 -9.82 -11.02 7.32
C GLY A 47 -9.32 -12.42 6.93
N ASP A 48 -8.17 -12.51 6.26
CA ASP A 48 -7.55 -13.75 5.80
C ASP A 48 -6.12 -13.87 6.37
N TYR A 49 -5.77 -15.09 6.78
CA TYR A 49 -4.49 -15.39 7.42
C TYR A 49 -3.31 -15.27 6.45
N ASN A 50 -3.44 -15.77 5.23
CA ASN A 50 -2.36 -15.77 4.25
C ASN A 50 -2.06 -14.35 3.77
N ASP A 51 -3.12 -13.60 3.45
CA ASP A 51 -3.02 -12.18 3.10
C ASP A 51 -2.38 -11.38 4.25
N ALA A 52 -2.74 -11.67 5.50
CA ALA A 52 -2.17 -11.00 6.67
C ALA A 52 -0.68 -11.31 6.85
N ALA A 53 -0.27 -12.56 6.65
CA ALA A 53 1.12 -12.99 6.73
C ALA A 53 1.99 -12.32 5.66
N GLU A 54 1.50 -12.31 4.42
CA GLU A 54 2.19 -11.69 3.28
C GLU A 54 2.34 -10.17 3.49
N VAL A 55 1.26 -9.50 3.92
CA VAL A 55 1.32 -8.06 4.25
C VAL A 55 2.30 -7.77 5.38
N ALA A 56 2.33 -8.60 6.43
CA ALA A 56 3.26 -8.40 7.53
C ALA A 56 4.72 -8.53 7.04
N GLN A 57 5.01 -9.53 6.21
CA GLN A 57 6.33 -9.72 5.60
C GLN A 57 6.72 -8.51 4.73
N ASP A 58 5.85 -8.11 3.79
CA ASP A 58 6.08 -6.96 2.91
C ASP A 58 6.31 -5.67 3.71
N ALA A 59 5.59 -5.51 4.81
CA ALA A 59 5.76 -4.35 5.68
C ALA A 59 7.14 -4.31 6.33
N PHE A 60 7.67 -5.44 6.82
CA PHE A 60 9.03 -5.49 7.36
C PHE A 60 10.10 -5.31 6.30
N VAL A 61 9.92 -5.88 5.10
CA VAL A 61 10.84 -5.65 3.97
C VAL A 61 10.84 -4.17 3.58
N SER A 62 9.66 -3.55 3.50
CA SER A 62 9.52 -2.12 3.22
C SER A 62 10.14 -1.26 4.32
N ALA A 63 9.92 -1.62 5.58
CA ALA A 63 10.51 -0.93 6.72
C ALA A 63 12.03 -1.01 6.69
N PHE A 64 12.62 -2.18 6.40
CA PHE A 64 14.07 -2.36 6.27
C PHE A 64 14.65 -1.48 5.15
N LYS A 65 14.03 -1.50 3.96
CA LYS A 65 14.48 -0.68 2.82
C LYS A 65 14.42 0.81 3.10
N ASN A 66 13.46 1.25 3.91
CA ASN A 66 13.20 2.66 4.20
C ASN A 66 13.70 3.12 5.57
N ILE A 67 14.38 2.25 6.34
CA ILE A 67 14.74 2.55 7.74
C ILE A 67 15.68 3.76 7.84
N LYS A 68 16.56 3.95 6.85
CA LYS A 68 17.46 5.12 6.74
C LYS A 68 16.70 6.45 6.61
N ALA A 69 15.47 6.43 6.08
CA ALA A 69 14.64 7.61 5.93
C ALA A 69 13.82 7.93 7.20
N PHE A 70 13.80 7.04 8.19
CA PHE A 70 13.08 7.26 9.44
C PHE A 70 13.82 8.29 10.32
N LYS A 71 13.23 9.47 10.47
CA LYS A 71 13.83 10.63 11.16
C LYS A 71 13.52 10.72 12.66
N GLY A 72 12.93 9.69 13.28
CA GLY A 72 12.60 9.71 14.71
C GLY A 72 11.53 10.73 15.16
N ARG A 73 10.86 11.43 14.23
CA ARG A 73 9.80 12.42 14.57
C ARG A 73 8.54 11.81 15.19
N SER A 74 8.39 10.49 15.10
CA SER A 74 7.33 9.71 15.73
C SER A 74 7.92 8.41 16.27
N ARG A 75 7.16 7.68 17.10
CA ARG A 75 7.57 6.34 17.53
C ARG A 75 7.68 5.43 16.31
N PHE A 76 8.73 4.60 16.26
CA PHE A 76 8.92 3.61 15.19
C PHE A 76 7.69 2.71 15.01
N SER A 77 7.08 2.28 16.11
CA SER A 77 5.85 1.49 16.09
C SER A 77 4.70 2.17 15.34
N THR A 78 4.61 3.49 15.39
CA THR A 78 3.60 4.28 14.69
C THR A 78 3.93 4.40 13.20
N TRP A 79 5.21 4.56 12.87
CA TRP A 79 5.66 4.57 11.48
C TRP A 79 5.43 3.21 10.80
N LEU A 80 5.83 2.11 11.45
CA LEU A 80 5.60 0.75 10.98
C LEU A 80 4.11 0.42 10.84
N TYR A 81 3.29 0.88 11.81
CA TYR A 81 1.84 0.75 11.73
C TYR A 81 1.27 1.36 10.43
N THR A 82 1.72 2.56 10.04
CA THR A 82 1.26 3.21 8.81
C THR A 82 1.59 2.38 7.57
N ILE A 83 2.79 1.79 7.51
CA ILE A 83 3.20 0.90 6.41
C ILE A 83 2.25 -0.30 6.34
N VAL A 84 2.04 -0.97 7.47
CA VAL A 84 1.17 -2.16 7.58
C VAL A 84 -0.27 -1.84 7.15
N VAL A 85 -0.86 -0.75 7.65
CA VAL A 85 -2.23 -0.36 7.32
C VAL A 85 -2.37 -0.07 5.82
N ASN A 86 -1.41 0.63 5.23
CA ASN A 86 -1.46 0.95 3.80
C ASN A 86 -1.38 -0.32 2.94
N LEU A 87 -0.46 -1.22 3.25
CA LEU A 87 -0.34 -2.50 2.55
C LEU A 87 -1.57 -3.39 2.75
N SER A 88 -2.11 -3.45 3.97
CA SER A 88 -3.33 -4.22 4.27
C SER A 88 -4.53 -3.73 3.48
N LYS A 89 -4.72 -2.41 3.40
CA LYS A 89 -5.79 -1.80 2.60
C LYS A 89 -5.64 -2.08 1.10
N ASN A 90 -4.41 -2.04 0.60
CA ASN A 90 -4.12 -2.36 -0.79
C ASN A 90 -4.41 -3.84 -1.10
N ARG A 91 -3.98 -4.76 -0.23
CA ARG A 91 -4.30 -6.19 -0.35
C ARG A 91 -5.81 -6.42 -0.33
N LEU A 92 -6.52 -5.87 0.66
CA LEU A 92 -7.98 -5.99 0.75
C LEU A 92 -8.68 -5.49 -0.52
N LYS A 93 -8.23 -4.37 -1.09
CA LYS A 93 -8.77 -3.85 -2.35
C LYS A 93 -8.54 -4.84 -3.50
N GLN A 94 -7.34 -5.41 -3.62
CA GLN A 94 -7.00 -6.39 -4.66
C GLN A 94 -7.83 -7.67 -4.51
N THR A 95 -7.93 -8.21 -3.30
CA THR A 95 -8.72 -9.41 -3.01
C THR A 95 -10.19 -9.19 -3.34
N ARG A 96 -10.79 -8.05 -2.96
CA ARG A 96 -12.17 -7.72 -3.32
C ARG A 96 -12.39 -7.59 -4.83
N THR A 97 -11.48 -6.93 -5.54
CA THR A 97 -11.57 -6.83 -7.00
C THR A 97 -11.47 -8.21 -7.66
N ARG A 98 -10.59 -9.08 -7.15
CA ARG A 98 -10.44 -10.46 -7.63
C ARG A 98 -11.71 -11.27 -7.39
N SER A 99 -12.23 -11.26 -6.17
CA SER A 99 -13.47 -11.98 -5.83
C SER A 99 -14.66 -11.47 -6.64
N TYR A 100 -14.77 -10.16 -6.88
CA TYR A 100 -15.82 -9.60 -7.74
C TYR A 100 -15.71 -10.08 -9.20
N ARG A 101 -14.48 -10.19 -9.72
CA ARG A 101 -14.22 -10.77 -11.06
C ARG A 101 -14.49 -12.27 -11.12
N GLU A 102 -14.19 -13.01 -10.06
CA GLU A 102 -14.42 -14.45 -9.97
C GLU A 102 -15.90 -14.81 -9.74
N GLN A 103 -16.67 -13.95 -9.07
CA GLN A 103 -18.12 -14.11 -8.91
C GLN A 103 -18.93 -13.78 -10.18
N MET A 104 -18.34 -13.07 -11.14
CA MET A 104 -18.85 -13.04 -12.51
C MET A 104 -18.29 -14.25 -13.26
N SER A 105 -18.90 -15.42 -13.05
CA SER A 105 -18.79 -16.51 -14.03
C SER A 105 -19.44 -16.01 -15.32
N LEU A 106 -18.64 -15.78 -16.37
CA LEU A 106 -19.12 -15.28 -17.67
C LEU A 106 -19.93 -16.32 -18.46
N ASP A 107 -19.92 -17.57 -18.01
CA ASP A 107 -20.54 -18.70 -18.69
C ASP A 107 -21.88 -19.13 -18.05
N ASP A 108 -22.27 -18.53 -16.91
CA ASP A 108 -23.57 -18.83 -16.31
C ASP A 108 -24.67 -17.98 -16.99
N PRO A 109 -25.64 -18.61 -17.68
CA PRO A 109 -26.71 -17.88 -18.33
C PRO A 109 -27.55 -17.15 -17.29
N VAL A 110 -27.73 -15.84 -17.49
CA VAL A 110 -28.63 -15.05 -16.67
C VAL A 110 -30.04 -15.22 -17.22
N GLU A 111 -30.95 -15.73 -16.39
CA GLU A 111 -32.38 -15.77 -16.71
C GLU A 111 -32.96 -14.35 -16.70
N THR A 112 -33.47 -13.92 -17.84
CA THR A 112 -34.30 -12.72 -17.99
C THR A 112 -35.71 -13.11 -18.41
N ASP A 113 -36.65 -12.16 -18.33
CA ASP A 113 -38.06 -12.36 -18.72
C ASP A 113 -38.21 -12.82 -20.19
N ASP A 114 -37.19 -12.57 -21.02
CA ASP A 114 -37.14 -12.88 -22.45
C ASP A 114 -36.24 -14.10 -22.80
N GLY A 115 -35.65 -14.79 -21.81
CA GLY A 115 -34.82 -15.98 -22.00
C GLY A 115 -33.45 -15.95 -21.29
N GLN A 116 -32.54 -16.84 -21.70
CA GLN A 116 -31.19 -16.92 -21.14
C GLN A 116 -30.21 -16.05 -21.95
N ILE A 117 -29.50 -15.14 -21.29
CA ILE A 117 -28.51 -14.25 -21.92
C ILE A 117 -27.14 -14.52 -21.31
N ILE A 118 -26.12 -14.67 -22.16
CA ILE A 118 -24.71 -14.68 -21.75
C ILE A 118 -24.25 -13.22 -21.66
N ILE A 119 -23.81 -12.78 -20.47
CA ILE A 119 -23.31 -11.42 -20.28
C ILE A 119 -21.87 -11.36 -20.80
N GLU A 120 -21.67 -10.67 -21.93
CA GLU A 120 -20.31 -10.38 -22.38
C GLU A 120 -19.63 -9.40 -21.42
N PRO A 121 -18.35 -9.66 -21.04
CA PRO A 121 -17.63 -8.76 -20.17
C PRO A 121 -17.48 -7.40 -20.85
N VAL A 122 -17.85 -6.33 -20.14
CA VAL A 122 -17.57 -4.96 -20.58
C VAL A 122 -16.06 -4.84 -20.81
N SER A 123 -15.68 -4.36 -21.99
CA SER A 123 -14.26 -4.21 -22.35
C SER A 123 -13.56 -3.33 -21.31
N ASN A 124 -12.38 -3.77 -20.88
CA ASN A 124 -11.56 -3.03 -19.92
C ASN A 124 -10.85 -1.82 -20.60
N ASP A 125 -11.17 -1.58 -21.86
CA ASP A 125 -10.70 -0.45 -22.65
C ASP A 125 -11.45 0.81 -22.24
N LEU A 126 -10.71 1.89 -22.01
CA LEU A 126 -11.31 3.22 -21.89
C LEU A 126 -12.18 3.48 -23.13
N SER A 127 -13.42 3.89 -22.89
CA SER A 127 -14.30 4.38 -23.93
C SER A 127 -13.60 5.48 -24.73
N ALA A 128 -13.96 5.63 -26.01
CA ALA A 128 -13.45 6.72 -26.83
C ALA A 128 -13.63 8.08 -26.14
N LEU A 129 -14.73 8.26 -25.39
CA LEU A 129 -15.01 9.46 -24.61
C LEU A 129 -14.00 9.65 -23.46
N GLU A 130 -13.73 8.61 -22.69
CA GLU A 130 -12.80 8.66 -21.56
C GLU A 130 -11.34 8.85 -22.02
N LYS A 131 -10.97 8.27 -23.17
CA LYS A 131 -9.66 8.50 -23.82
C LYS A 131 -9.49 9.97 -24.21
N LEU A 132 -10.54 10.59 -24.75
CA LEU A 132 -10.54 12.01 -25.10
C LEU A 132 -10.42 12.90 -23.86
N GLU A 133 -11.23 12.63 -22.83
CA GLU A 133 -11.21 13.39 -21.58
C GLU A 133 -9.83 13.33 -20.91
N LYS A 134 -9.22 12.14 -20.85
CA LYS A 134 -7.87 11.96 -20.30
C LYS A 134 -6.81 12.74 -21.10
N ASN A 135 -6.90 12.74 -22.42
CA ASN A 135 -6.00 13.51 -23.28
C ASN A 135 -6.20 15.03 -23.11
N GLU A 136 -7.42 15.49 -22.89
CA GLU A 136 -7.71 16.90 -22.64
C GLU A 136 -7.13 17.35 -21.28
N ILE A 137 -7.32 16.54 -20.24
CA ILE A 137 -6.75 16.78 -18.90
C ILE A 137 -5.22 16.82 -18.98
N ALA A 138 -4.61 15.84 -19.66
CA ALA A 138 -3.15 15.79 -19.84
C ALA A 138 -2.62 17.03 -20.58
N GLY A 139 -3.32 17.48 -21.63
CA GLY A 139 -2.96 18.69 -22.37
C GLY A 139 -3.05 19.98 -21.54
N ARG A 140 -4.04 20.07 -20.62
CA ARG A 140 -4.16 21.21 -19.70
C ARG A 140 -3.04 21.22 -18.67
N VAL A 141 -2.71 20.05 -18.10
CA VAL A 141 -1.59 19.90 -17.17
C VAL A 141 -0.26 20.27 -17.84
N GLN A 142 -0.03 19.81 -19.08
CA GLN A 142 1.18 20.13 -19.82
C GLN A 142 1.32 21.64 -20.08
N LYS A 143 0.24 22.32 -20.48
CA LYS A 143 0.25 23.79 -20.65
C LYS A 143 0.60 24.53 -19.36
N CYS A 144 0.12 24.05 -18.21
CA CYS A 144 0.48 24.64 -16.91
C CYS A 144 1.95 24.41 -16.57
N ILE A 145 2.50 23.23 -16.86
CA ILE A 145 3.93 22.92 -16.68
C ILE A 145 4.79 23.80 -17.59
N ASP A 146 4.45 23.92 -18.86
CA ASP A 146 5.19 24.74 -19.84
C ASP A 146 5.17 26.23 -19.45
N ALA A 147 4.04 26.70 -18.89
CA ALA A 147 3.91 28.08 -18.39
C ALA A 147 4.78 28.34 -17.15
N LEU A 148 5.02 27.32 -16.32
CA LEU A 148 5.93 27.40 -15.17
C LEU A 148 7.40 27.39 -15.63
N GLU A 149 7.76 26.58 -16.63
CA GLU A 149 9.12 26.55 -17.18
C GLU A 149 9.46 27.82 -17.97
N SER A 150 8.49 28.42 -18.65
CA SER A 150 8.65 29.67 -19.40
C SER A 150 8.78 30.92 -18.49
N GLY A 151 8.31 30.83 -17.24
CA GLY A 151 8.32 31.93 -16.27
C GLY A 151 9.57 32.03 -15.40
N SER A 152 10.41 30.99 -15.35
CA SER A 152 11.62 30.94 -14.50
C SER A 152 12.93 31.29 -15.23
N GLY A 153 12.84 31.90 -16.41
CA GLY A 153 13.99 32.12 -17.31
C GLY A 153 14.29 33.56 -17.72
N LYS A 154 13.75 34.60 -17.06
CA LYS A 154 14.17 36.00 -17.27
C LYS A 154 14.24 36.79 -15.96
N SER A 155 15.23 36.49 -15.15
CA SER A 155 15.95 37.52 -14.40
C SER A 155 17.34 37.60 -15.02
N LEU A 156 17.48 38.51 -15.98
CA LEU A 156 18.76 39.00 -16.46
C LEU A 156 18.81 40.49 -16.11
N PHE A 157 19.84 40.84 -15.32
CA PHE A 157 20.24 42.14 -14.78
C PHE A 157 19.49 42.66 -13.55
#